data_AF-A0A8T4Z6R4-F1
#
_entry.id   AF-A0A8T4Z6R4-F1
#
_cell.length_a   1.000
_cell.length_b   1.000
_cell.length_c   1.000
_cell.angle_alpha   90.00
_cell.angle_beta   90.00
_cell.angle_gamma   90.00
#
_symmetry.space_group_name_H-M   'P 1'
#
loop_
_entity.id
_entity.type
_entity.pdbx_description
1 polymer ?
#
loop_
_entity_poly.entity_id
_entity_poly.type
_entity_poly.pdbx_seq_one_letter_code
_entity_poly.pdbx_strand_id
1 'polypeptide(L)'
;RILCYKEPFHTPKYLCCIARVTRSKDEFRTNTHLGGLPLGIDLHRFPVLVREAEEASGLLQGSKDASIIALDAMPYTNDEKDESLILSLVQNCIPRFEQVRKIVAENRMRRYADWKKDLEEAFKAYKASEEYKDLKGAIESILSRARVKWHEANSRFDFAINTRNATGINPAYTYLDLAQGATTS
;
A
#
# COMPACT_ATOMS: atom_id res chain seq x y z
N ARG A 1 0.60 -1.15 -4.89
CA ARG A 1 2.01 -1.12 -4.47
C ARG A 1 2.25 -2.27 -3.50
N ILE A 2 3.23 -3.11 -3.80
CA ILE A 2 3.58 -4.30 -3.03
C ILE A 2 5.01 -4.11 -2.55
N LEU A 3 5.24 -4.18 -1.24
CA LEU A 3 6.57 -4.11 -0.66
C LEU A 3 7.09 -5.53 -0.51
N CYS A 4 8.30 -5.77 -1.01
CA CYS A 4 9.06 -6.98 -0.75
C CYS A 4 10.38 -6.59 -0.08
N TYR A 5 10.85 -7.43 0.84
CA TYR A 5 12.14 -7.26 1.48
C TYR A 5 13.02 -8.46 1.21
N LYS A 6 14.33 -8.26 1.22
CA LYS A 6 15.32 -9.31 0.99
C LYS A 6 16.47 -9.15 1.98
N GLU A 7 16.78 -10.23 2.66
CA GLU A 7 18.01 -10.41 3.45
C GLU A 7 19.15 -10.91 2.53
N PRO A 8 20.42 -10.61 2.85
CA PRO A 8 21.55 -11.14 2.09
C PRO A 8 21.47 -12.66 1.94
N PHE A 9 21.74 -13.14 0.72
CA PHE A 9 21.74 -14.57 0.34
C PHE A 9 20.39 -15.30 0.44
N HIS A 10 19.30 -14.58 0.70
CA HIS A 10 17.96 -15.15 0.77
C HIS A 10 17.10 -14.74 -0.43
N THR A 11 16.00 -15.44 -0.64
CA THR A 11 14.97 -15.00 -1.59
C THR A 11 14.16 -13.84 -0.99
N PRO A 12 13.68 -12.90 -1.81
CA PRO A 12 12.78 -11.85 -1.35
C PRO A 12 11.51 -12.44 -0.75
N LYS A 13 10.94 -11.71 0.20
CA LYS A 13 9.68 -12.04 0.86
C LYS A 13 8.72 -10.86 0.79
N TYR A 14 7.45 -11.15 0.57
CA TYR A 14 6.38 -10.17 0.69
C TYR A 14 6.33 -9.56 2.11
N LEU A 15 6.19 -8.23 2.17
CA LEU A 15 6.07 -7.49 3.42
C LEU A 15 4.65 -6.98 3.64
N CYS A 16 4.14 -6.16 2.72
CA CYS A 16 2.78 -5.63 2.78
C CYS A 16 2.32 -5.07 1.42
N CYS A 17 1.01 -4.90 1.24
CA CYS A 17 0.44 -4.32 0.04
C CYS A 17 -0.52 -3.18 0.38
N ILE A 18 -0.35 -2.08 -0.34
CA ILE A 18 -1.27 -0.95 -0.34
C ILE A 18 -1.82 -0.73 -1.75
N ALA A 19 -3.14 -0.77 -1.86
CA ALA A 19 -3.86 -0.29 -3.03
C ALA A 19 -4.14 1.21 -2.86
N ARG A 20 -3.90 1.99 -3.92
CA ARG A 20 -4.20 3.42 -3.98
C ARG A 20 -5.30 3.59 -5.01
N VAL A 21 -6.54 3.78 -4.53
CA VAL A 21 -7.71 3.88 -5.41
C VAL A 21 -7.98 5.35 -5.71
N THR A 22 -7.99 5.72 -6.98
CA THR A 22 -8.20 7.12 -7.40
C THR A 22 -9.64 7.57 -7.15
N ARG A 23 -9.86 8.87 -6.90
CA ARG A 23 -11.21 9.39 -6.64
C ARG A 23 -12.03 9.61 -7.90
N SER A 24 -11.35 9.79 -9.03
CA SER A 24 -11.93 9.94 -10.35
C SER A 24 -10.99 9.38 -11.41
N LYS A 25 -11.49 9.24 -12.64
CA LYS A 25 -10.66 8.86 -13.80
C LYS A 25 -9.61 9.95 -14.12
N ASP A 26 -9.94 11.22 -13.86
CA ASP A 26 -9.06 12.36 -14.16
C ASP A 26 -7.90 12.49 -13.17
N GLU A 27 -8.11 12.10 -11.90
CA GLU A 27 -7.08 12.08 -10.85
C GLU A 27 -6.01 11.01 -11.06
N PHE A 28 -6.21 10.08 -12.00
CA PHE A 28 -5.23 9.03 -12.34
C PHE A 28 -3.86 9.59 -12.74
N ARG A 29 -3.81 10.84 -13.20
CA ARG A 29 -2.59 11.50 -13.69
C ARG A 29 -1.69 12.11 -12.61
N THR A 30 -2.18 12.33 -11.39
CA THR A 30 -1.45 13.10 -10.35
C THR A 30 -1.01 12.18 -9.23
N ASN A 31 0.17 11.59 -9.43
CA ASN A 31 0.95 10.74 -8.53
C ASN A 31 1.24 11.44 -7.17
N THR A 32 0.23 11.63 -6.33
CA THR A 32 0.33 12.40 -5.10
C THR A 32 0.19 11.49 -3.89
N HIS A 33 0.98 11.80 -2.85
CA HIS A 33 0.99 11.10 -1.57
C HIS A 33 -0.38 11.02 -0.86
N LEU A 34 -1.41 11.76 -1.31
CA LEU A 34 -2.74 11.82 -0.71
C LEU A 34 -3.90 11.82 -1.73
N GLY A 35 -3.63 11.62 -3.02
CA GLY A 35 -4.67 11.68 -4.07
C GLY A 35 -5.55 10.44 -4.10
N GLY A 36 -4.96 9.25 -3.93
CA GLY A 36 -5.69 8.00 -3.85
C GLY A 36 -6.09 7.63 -2.42
N LEU A 37 -7.24 6.98 -2.29
CA LEU A 37 -7.69 6.33 -1.06
C LEU A 37 -6.77 5.13 -0.75
N PRO A 38 -6.08 5.12 0.39
CA PRO A 38 -5.17 4.04 0.76
C PRO A 38 -5.93 2.85 1.38
N LEU A 39 -5.83 1.68 0.75
CA LEU A 39 -6.39 0.43 1.24
C LEU A 39 -5.28 -0.57 1.54
N GLY A 40 -5.28 -1.14 2.75
CA GLY A 40 -4.40 -2.23 3.12
C GLY A 40 -4.98 -3.54 2.59
N ILE A 41 -4.27 -4.15 1.63
CA ILE A 41 -4.68 -5.41 1.02
C ILE A 41 -3.81 -6.52 1.60
N ASP A 42 -4.44 -7.60 2.04
CA ASP A 42 -3.73 -8.79 2.47
C ASP A 42 -3.50 -9.71 1.27
N LEU A 43 -2.28 -9.68 0.72
CA LEU A 43 -1.95 -10.52 -0.43
C LEU A 43 -1.75 -12.00 -0.10
N HIS A 44 -1.71 -12.41 1.17
CA HIS A 44 -1.65 -13.85 1.49
C HIS A 44 -2.87 -14.61 0.95
N ARG A 45 -3.98 -13.91 0.69
CA ARG A 45 -5.17 -14.44 0.03
C ARG A 45 -5.01 -14.67 -1.48
N PHE A 46 -3.94 -14.16 -2.07
CA PHE A 46 -3.62 -14.23 -3.51
C PHE A 46 -2.19 -14.77 -3.71
N PRO A 47 -1.93 -16.06 -3.41
CA PRO A 47 -0.57 -16.62 -3.38
C PRO A 47 0.17 -16.52 -4.71
N VAL A 48 -0.55 -16.50 -5.83
CA VAL A 48 0.04 -16.26 -7.16
C VAL A 48 0.65 -14.87 -7.25
N LEU A 49 -0.07 -13.83 -6.82
CA LEU A 49 0.43 -12.44 -6.82
C LEU A 49 1.62 -12.27 -5.86
N VAL A 50 1.59 -12.93 -4.70
CA VAL A 50 2.73 -12.91 -3.76
C VAL A 50 3.96 -13.49 -4.42
N ARG A 51 3.84 -14.68 -5.01
CA ARG A 51 4.97 -15.33 -5.69
C ARG A 51 5.50 -14.48 -6.84
N GLU A 52 4.62 -13.95 -7.69
CA GLU A 52 5.02 -13.06 -8.79
C GLU A 52 5.74 -11.79 -8.28
N ALA A 53 5.30 -11.22 -7.15
CA ALA A 53 5.96 -10.08 -6.54
C ALA A 53 7.36 -10.44 -6.02
N GLU A 54 7.51 -11.57 -5.34
CA GLU A 54 8.79 -12.05 -4.81
C GLU A 54 9.77 -12.38 -5.93
N GLU A 55 9.31 -13.05 -6.99
CA GLU A 55 10.08 -13.32 -8.20
C GLU A 55 10.53 -12.03 -8.89
N ALA A 56 9.60 -11.08 -9.11
CA ALA A 56 9.91 -9.79 -9.72
C ALA A 56 10.91 -8.98 -8.87
N SER A 57 10.76 -8.99 -7.54
CA SER A 57 11.73 -8.38 -6.62
C SER A 57 13.11 -9.01 -6.77
N GLY A 58 13.17 -10.35 -6.88
CA GLY A 58 14.42 -11.11 -6.93
C GLY A 58 15.25 -10.80 -8.17
N LEU A 59 14.58 -10.53 -9.30
CA LEU A 59 15.22 -10.12 -10.54
C LEU A 59 15.90 -8.74 -10.46
N LEU A 60 15.50 -7.90 -9.49
CA LEU A 60 16.02 -6.55 -9.32
C LEU A 60 17.16 -6.46 -8.30
N GLN A 61 17.50 -7.55 -7.61
CA GLN A 61 18.38 -7.56 -6.45
C GLN A 61 19.50 -8.59 -6.60
N GLY A 62 20.75 -8.16 -6.44
CA GLY A 62 21.92 -9.04 -6.35
C GLY A 62 21.87 -9.97 -5.15
N SER A 63 22.59 -11.09 -5.19
CA SER A 63 22.53 -12.11 -4.13
C SER A 63 22.93 -11.59 -2.74
N LYS A 64 23.84 -10.62 -2.67
CA LYS A 64 24.35 -10.03 -1.42
C LYS A 64 23.52 -8.85 -0.91
N ASP A 65 22.53 -8.40 -1.67
CA ASP A 65 21.81 -7.18 -1.35
C ASP A 65 20.84 -7.39 -0.18
N ALA A 66 20.92 -6.51 0.81
CA ALA A 66 19.86 -6.28 1.80
C ALA A 66 19.00 -5.10 1.32
N SER A 67 17.70 -5.29 1.11
CA SER A 67 16.86 -4.20 0.58
C SER A 67 15.38 -4.39 0.81
N ILE A 68 14.65 -3.28 0.70
CA ILE A 68 13.19 -3.25 0.56
C ILE A 68 12.87 -2.57 -0.76
N ILE A 69 12.09 -3.23 -1.61
CA ILE A 69 11.64 -2.70 -2.90
C ILE A 69 10.12 -2.60 -2.88
N ALA A 70 9.62 -1.46 -3.37
CA ALA A 70 8.21 -1.27 -3.66
C ALA A 70 7.94 -1.53 -5.14
N LEU A 71 7.15 -2.54 -5.44
CA LEU A 71 6.67 -2.87 -6.77
C LEU A 71 5.30 -2.23 -6.99
N ASP A 72 5.21 -1.38 -8.00
CA ASP A 72 3.94 -0.79 -8.44
C ASP A 72 3.36 -1.59 -9.58
N ALA A 73 2.10 -1.93 -9.40
CA ALA A 73 1.38 -2.82 -10.28
C ALA A 73 -0.09 -2.40 -10.34
N MET A 74 -0.72 -2.64 -11.49
CA MET A 74 -2.12 -2.36 -11.72
C MET A 74 -2.86 -3.63 -12.12
N PRO A 75 -4.01 -3.94 -11.51
CA PRO A 75 -4.87 -4.99 -12.01
C PRO A 75 -5.44 -4.57 -13.36
N TYR A 76 -5.39 -5.47 -14.32
CA TYR A 76 -6.02 -5.29 -15.61
C TYR A 76 -7.50 -5.64 -15.51
N THR A 77 -8.36 -4.63 -15.70
CA THR A 77 -9.82 -4.80 -15.73
C THR A 77 -10.36 -4.26 -17.06
N ASN A 78 -10.89 -5.14 -17.91
CA ASN A 78 -11.63 -4.74 -19.12
C ASN A 78 -13.14 -4.65 -18.87
N ASP A 79 -13.55 -4.56 -17.60
CA ASP A 79 -14.95 -4.56 -17.21
C ASP A 79 -15.36 -3.16 -16.73
N GLU A 80 -16.16 -2.48 -17.55
CA GLU A 80 -16.74 -1.17 -17.20
C GLU A 80 -17.60 -1.23 -15.93
N LYS A 81 -18.14 -2.42 -15.58
CA LYS A 81 -18.91 -2.62 -14.35
C LYS A 81 -18.01 -2.57 -13.12
N ASP A 82 -16.81 -3.18 -13.19
CA ASP A 82 -15.84 -3.12 -12.10
C ASP A 82 -15.40 -1.69 -11.85
N GLU A 83 -15.09 -0.96 -12.93
CA GLU A 83 -14.65 0.43 -12.84
C GLU A 83 -15.76 1.30 -12.22
N SER A 84 -17.00 1.15 -12.71
CA SER A 84 -18.15 1.90 -12.21
C SER A 84 -18.46 1.56 -10.75
N LEU A 85 -18.36 0.28 -10.37
CA LEU A 85 -18.52 -0.18 -8.99
C LEU A 85 -17.46 0.46 -8.09
N ILE A 86 -16.18 0.36 -8.45
CA ILE A 86 -15.07 0.95 -7.68
C ILE A 86 -15.31 2.45 -7.51
N LEU A 87 -15.60 3.18 -8.59
CA LEU A 87 -15.81 4.62 -8.52
C LEU A 87 -16.98 4.99 -7.60
N SER A 88 -18.06 4.21 -7.60
CA SER A 88 -19.19 4.44 -6.69
C SER A 88 -18.81 4.23 -5.21
N LEU A 89 -18.10 3.13 -4.90
CA LEU A 89 -17.64 2.81 -3.54
C LEU A 89 -16.61 3.81 -3.03
N VAL A 90 -15.76 4.31 -3.93
CA VAL A 90 -14.80 5.38 -3.66
C VAL A 90 -15.52 6.65 -3.20
N GLN A 91 -16.61 7.05 -3.86
CA GLN A 91 -17.37 8.24 -3.44
C GLN A 91 -17.88 8.12 -1.99
N ASN A 92 -18.29 6.92 -1.59
CA ASN A 92 -18.74 6.65 -0.22
C ASN A 92 -17.59 6.72 0.80
N CYS A 93 -16.38 6.33 0.39
CA CYS A 93 -15.19 6.41 1.25
C CYS A 93 -14.65 7.83 1.44
N ILE A 94 -14.84 8.74 0.48
CA ILE A 94 -14.27 10.08 0.49
C ILE A 94 -14.56 10.83 1.80
N PRO A 95 -15.82 10.97 2.27
CA PRO A 95 -16.12 11.71 3.50
C PRO A 95 -15.39 11.17 4.74
N ARG A 96 -15.19 9.85 4.81
CA ARG A 96 -14.44 9.20 5.91
C ARG A 96 -12.96 9.53 5.83
N PHE A 97 -12.39 9.44 4.64
CA PHE A 97 -10.96 9.69 4.43
C PHE A 97 -10.58 11.18 4.53
N GLU A 98 -11.51 12.11 4.25
CA GLU A 98 -11.25 13.54 4.44
C GLU A 98 -10.90 13.90 5.90
N GLN A 99 -11.40 13.14 6.88
CA GLN A 99 -11.01 13.32 8.29
C GLN A 99 -9.53 13.01 8.50
N VAL A 100 -9.03 11.93 7.89
CA VAL A 100 -7.61 11.57 7.90
C VAL A 100 -6.78 12.66 7.21
N ARG A 101 -7.22 13.13 6.03
CA ARG A 101 -6.51 14.19 5.28
C ARG A 101 -6.41 15.48 6.07
N LYS A 102 -7.48 15.86 6.79
CA LYS A 102 -7.49 17.04 7.66
C LYS A 102 -6.42 16.94 8.74
N ILE A 103 -6.34 15.80 9.44
CA ILE A 103 -5.31 15.57 10.47
C ILE A 103 -3.91 15.61 9.85
N VAL A 104 -3.71 14.99 8.68
CA VAL A 104 -2.41 15.06 7.98
C VAL A 104 -2.01 16.50 7.64
N ALA A 105 -2.95 17.35 7.23
CA ALA A 105 -2.69 18.76 6.95
C ALA A 105 -2.29 19.57 8.21
N GLU A 106 -2.83 19.18 9.37
CA GLU A 106 -2.55 19.81 10.67
C GLU A 106 -1.16 19.45 11.26
N ASN A 107 -0.43 18.50 10.65
CA ASN A 107 0.87 18.03 11.15
C ASN A 107 1.87 19.17 11.45
N ARG A 108 1.86 20.23 10.63
CA ARG A 108 2.79 21.37 10.78
C ARG A 108 2.56 22.19 12.06
N MET A 109 1.40 22.06 12.69
CA MET A 109 0.96 22.92 13.79
C MET A 109 0.87 22.18 15.13
N ARG A 110 1.21 20.89 15.18
CA ARG A 110 0.97 20.03 16.35
C ARG A 110 2.23 19.32 16.82
N ARG A 111 2.28 18.99 18.11
CA ARG A 111 3.32 18.11 18.65
C ARG A 111 3.18 16.73 18.01
N TYR A 112 4.29 16.16 17.57
CA TYR A 112 4.30 14.90 16.81
C TYR A 112 3.61 13.75 17.54
N ALA A 113 3.81 13.61 18.86
CA ALA A 113 3.23 12.51 19.64
C ALA A 113 1.69 12.55 19.63
N ASP A 114 1.11 13.72 19.88
CA ASP A 114 -0.35 13.91 19.92
C ASP A 114 -0.94 13.79 18.52
N TRP A 115 -0.29 14.41 17.53
CA TRP A 115 -0.70 14.32 16.13
C TRP A 115 -0.70 12.87 15.61
N LYS A 116 0.34 12.10 15.92
CA LYS A 116 0.46 10.71 15.51
C LYS A 116 -0.66 9.85 16.09
N LYS A 117 -1.00 10.04 17.37
CA LYS A 117 -2.08 9.30 18.02
C LYS A 117 -3.41 9.56 17.31
N ASP A 118 -3.74 10.82 17.06
CA ASP A 118 -4.98 11.19 16.37
C ASP A 118 -5.02 10.64 14.93
N LEU A 119 -3.89 10.65 14.23
CA LEU A 119 -3.78 10.08 12.90
C LEU A 119 -4.05 8.57 12.91
N GLU A 120 -3.45 7.85 13.85
CA GLU A 120 -3.64 6.40 14.03
C GLU A 120 -5.10 6.06 14.38
N GLU A 121 -5.73 6.84 15.26
CA GLU A 121 -7.13 6.70 15.62
C GLU A 121 -8.07 6.98 14.43
N ALA A 122 -7.80 8.02 13.64
CA ALA A 122 -8.58 8.33 12.45
C ALA A 122 -8.46 7.26 11.37
N PHE A 123 -7.25 6.72 11.13
CA PHE A 123 -7.07 5.59 10.23
C PHE A 123 -7.75 4.32 10.74
N LYS A 124 -7.72 4.07 12.06
CA LYS A 124 -8.44 2.95 12.66
C LYS A 124 -9.94 3.07 12.44
N ALA A 125 -10.51 4.27 12.65
CA ALA A 125 -11.92 4.55 12.39
C ALA A 125 -12.27 4.39 10.91
N TYR A 126 -11.43 4.91 10.00
CA TYR A 126 -11.59 4.73 8.56
C TYR A 126 -11.60 3.25 8.17
N LYS A 127 -10.63 2.46 8.64
CA LYS A 127 -10.56 1.01 8.35
C LYS A 127 -11.71 0.20 8.94
N ALA A 128 -12.30 0.67 10.04
CA ALA A 128 -13.43 0.01 10.68
C ALA A 128 -14.77 0.34 10.00
N SER A 129 -14.81 1.37 9.16
CA SER A 129 -16.02 1.82 8.46
C SER A 129 -16.49 0.79 7.44
N GLU A 130 -17.79 0.77 7.17
CA GLU A 130 -18.35 -0.19 6.21
C GLU A 130 -17.96 0.17 4.78
N GLU A 131 -17.91 1.47 4.47
CA GLU A 131 -17.50 1.99 3.18
C GLU A 131 -16.09 1.51 2.81
N TYR A 132 -15.16 1.47 3.79
CA TYR A 132 -13.82 0.92 3.60
C TYR A 132 -13.85 -0.58 3.30
N LYS A 133 -14.64 -1.35 4.06
CA LYS A 133 -14.72 -2.80 3.89
C LYS A 133 -15.35 -3.18 2.56
N ASP A 134 -16.38 -2.47 2.13
CA ASP A 134 -17.03 -2.65 0.84
C ASP A 134 -16.05 -2.40 -0.31
N LEU A 135 -15.35 -1.26 -0.27
CA LEU A 135 -14.35 -0.93 -1.28
C LEU A 135 -13.20 -1.96 -1.28
N LYS A 136 -12.70 -2.32 -0.10
CA LYS A 136 -11.65 -3.35 0.04
C LYS A 136 -12.12 -4.70 -0.52
N GLY A 137 -13.34 -5.12 -0.20
CA GLY A 137 -13.93 -6.36 -0.69
C GLY A 137 -14.07 -6.40 -2.20
N ALA A 138 -14.49 -5.28 -2.81
CA ALA A 138 -14.56 -5.16 -4.27
C ALA A 138 -13.17 -5.27 -4.92
N ILE A 139 -12.17 -4.58 -4.37
CA ILE A 139 -10.78 -4.66 -4.87
C ILE A 139 -10.22 -6.08 -4.73
N GLU A 140 -10.42 -6.72 -3.58
CA GLU A 140 -9.99 -8.10 -3.35
C GLU A 140 -10.69 -9.09 -4.29
N SER A 141 -11.98 -8.90 -4.57
CA SER A 141 -12.73 -9.70 -5.54
C SER A 141 -12.14 -9.54 -6.95
N ILE A 142 -11.82 -8.32 -7.37
CA ILE A 142 -11.18 -8.05 -8.66
C ILE A 142 -9.80 -8.71 -8.73
N LEU A 143 -8.96 -8.54 -7.70
CA LEU A 143 -7.62 -9.15 -7.65
C LEU A 143 -7.64 -10.67 -7.73
N SER A 144 -8.71 -11.34 -7.27
CA SER A 144 -8.84 -12.80 -7.35
C SER A 144 -8.90 -13.34 -8.79
N ARG A 145 -9.28 -12.50 -9.75
CA ARG A 145 -9.46 -12.87 -11.17
C ARG A 145 -8.68 -12.00 -12.15
N ALA A 146 -8.15 -10.86 -11.70
CA ALA A 146 -7.41 -9.94 -12.54
C ALA A 146 -5.99 -10.45 -12.77
N ARG A 147 -5.51 -10.27 -14.00
CA ARG A 147 -4.06 -10.28 -14.27
C ARG A 147 -3.48 -8.96 -13.79
N VAL A 148 -2.30 -9.00 -13.18
CA VAL A 148 -1.62 -7.78 -12.72
C VAL A 148 -0.52 -7.42 -13.72
N LYS A 149 -0.44 -6.14 -14.08
CA LYS A 149 0.65 -5.59 -14.87
C LYS A 149 1.59 -4.81 -13.96
N TRP A 150 2.86 -5.21 -13.95
CA TRP A 150 3.94 -4.51 -13.26
C TRP A 150 4.38 -3.30 -14.07
N HIS A 151 4.58 -2.15 -13.42
CA HIS A 151 4.84 -0.88 -14.10
C HIS A 151 6.10 -0.17 -13.61
N GLU A 152 6.42 -0.25 -12.31
CA GLU A 152 7.55 0.46 -11.73
C GLU A 152 8.08 -0.28 -10.51
N ALA A 153 9.40 -0.19 -10.30
CA ALA A 153 10.04 -0.64 -9.07
C ALA A 153 10.73 0.56 -8.41
N ASN A 154 10.46 0.76 -7.12
CA ASN A 154 10.85 1.94 -6.36
C ASN A 154 11.65 1.52 -5.12
N SER A 155 12.87 2.03 -4.98
CA SER A 155 13.68 1.90 -3.75
C SER A 155 13.30 2.92 -2.67
N ARG A 156 12.57 3.98 -3.06
CA ARG A 156 12.00 4.98 -2.15
C ARG A 156 10.49 4.87 -2.17
N PHE A 157 9.90 4.50 -1.04
CA PHE A 157 8.46 4.40 -0.86
C PHE A 157 8.01 5.16 0.39
N ASP A 158 6.72 5.45 0.48
CA ASP A 158 6.14 6.06 1.69
C ASP A 158 6.20 5.05 2.84
N PHE A 159 7.06 5.31 3.82
CA PHE A 159 7.21 4.49 5.02
C PHE A 159 6.10 4.72 6.04
N ALA A 160 5.57 5.95 6.12
CA ALA A 160 5.09 6.47 7.40
C ALA A 160 3.57 6.64 7.48
N ILE A 161 2.95 7.29 6.49
CA ILE A 161 1.55 7.72 6.66
C ILE A 161 0.59 6.70 6.06
N ASN A 162 0.68 6.39 4.76
CA ASN A 162 -0.32 5.51 4.16
C ASN A 162 0.05 4.04 4.36
N THR A 163 1.29 3.65 4.09
CA THR A 163 1.70 2.24 4.15
C THR A 163 1.49 1.67 5.55
N ARG A 164 2.04 2.33 6.59
CA ARG A 164 1.87 1.91 7.99
C ARG A 164 0.40 1.86 8.41
N ASN A 165 -0.33 2.95 8.22
CA ASN A 165 -1.67 3.04 8.80
C ASN A 165 -2.71 2.21 8.02
N ALA A 166 -2.59 2.12 6.70
CA ALA A 166 -3.48 1.29 5.89
C ALA A 166 -3.21 -0.20 6.11
N THR A 167 -1.95 -0.63 6.06
CA THR A 167 -1.58 -2.06 6.14
C THR A 167 -1.45 -2.58 7.58
N GLY A 168 -1.15 -1.71 8.54
CA GLY A 168 -0.77 -2.10 9.91
C GLY A 168 0.69 -2.55 10.04
N ILE A 169 1.43 -2.68 8.95
CA ILE A 169 2.84 -3.06 8.93
C ILE A 169 3.70 -1.80 8.85
N ASN A 170 4.68 -1.66 9.76
CA ASN A 170 5.64 -0.57 9.73
C ASN A 170 6.94 -1.03 9.04
N PRO A 171 7.20 -0.65 7.77
CA PRO A 171 8.38 -1.11 7.05
C PRO A 171 9.70 -0.61 7.65
N ALA A 172 9.66 0.40 8.51
CA ALA A 172 10.85 0.91 9.19
C ALA A 172 11.48 -0.16 10.11
N TYR A 173 10.70 -1.07 10.69
CA TYR A 173 11.25 -2.16 11.50
C TYR A 173 12.08 -3.11 10.63
N THR A 174 11.51 -3.59 9.52
CA THR A 174 12.24 -4.41 8.54
C THR A 174 13.49 -3.70 8.01
N TYR A 175 13.42 -2.39 7.78
CA TYR A 175 14.57 -1.62 7.34
C TYR A 175 15.71 -1.62 8.38
N LEU A 176 15.36 -1.46 9.67
CA LEU A 176 16.34 -1.52 10.77
C LEU A 176 16.94 -2.92 10.90
N ASP A 177 16.11 -3.97 10.82
CA ASP A 177 16.57 -5.36 10.90
C ASP A 177 17.57 -5.67 9.78
N LEU A 178 17.26 -5.24 8.56
CA LEU A 178 18.15 -5.39 7.40
C LEU A 178 19.45 -4.61 7.58
N ALA A 179 19.39 -3.38 8.10
CA ALA A 179 20.57 -2.55 8.31
C ALA A 179 21.52 -3.13 9.37
N GLN A 180 20.97 -3.69 10.45
CA GLN A 180 21.73 -4.33 11.53
C GLN A 180 22.28 -5.71 11.11
N GLY A 181 21.47 -6.50 10.40
CA GLY A 181 21.90 -7.79 9.85
C GLY A 181 23.00 -7.66 8.79
N ALA A 182 22.95 -6.61 7.97
CA ALA A 182 23.99 -6.33 6.96
C ALA A 182 25.33 -5.87 7.56
N THR A 183 25.37 -5.45 8.84
CA THR A 183 26.62 -5.02 9.50
C THR A 183 27.39 -6.18 10.16
N THR A 184 26.79 -7.36 10.25
CA THR A 184 27.35 -8.54 10.96
C THR A 184 27.78 -9.69 10.04
N SER A 185 27.71 -9.49 8.72
CA SER A 185 28.08 -10.45 7.67
C SER A 185 29.24 -9.94 6.81
#